data_AF-A0A3M8AZZ2-F1
#
_entry.id   AF-A0A3M8AZZ2-F1
#
_cell.length_a   1.000
_cell.length_b   1.000
_cell.length_c   1.000
_cell.angle_alpha   90.00
_cell.angle_beta   90.00
_cell.angle_gamma   90.00
#
_symmetry.space_group_name_H-M   'P 1'
#
loop_
_entity.id
_entity.type
_entity.pdbx_description
1 polymer ?
#
loop_
_entity_poly.entity_id
_entity_poly.type
_entity_poly.pdbx_seq_one_letter_code
_entity_poly.pdbx_strand_id
1 'polypeptide(L)' 'MLETIVVPVHNVMKRVPVLTTVHLRVYKMLENGIEINTIAADRQMRRAVNDLCRLGWVKASGDRN' A
#
# COMPACT_ATOMS: atom_id res chain seq x y z
N MET A 1 -11.46 1.88 -1.47
CA MET A 1 -11.09 3.25 -1.87
C MET A 1 -10.08 3.70 -0.83
N LEU A 2 -8.92 4.17 -1.28
CA LEU A 2 -7.83 4.57 -0.40
C LEU A 2 -8.22 5.88 0.28
N GLU A 3 -8.24 5.90 1.61
CA GLU A 3 -8.63 7.10 2.37
C GLU A 3 -7.60 8.21 2.16
N THR A 4 -8.06 9.46 2.16
CA THR A 4 -7.20 10.63 1.96
C THR A 4 -7.46 11.69 3.01
N ILE A 5 -6.40 12.37 3.43
CA ILE A 5 -6.47 13.55 4.30
C ILE A 5 -5.88 14.76 3.57
N VAL A 6 -6.23 15.96 4.01
CA VAL A 6 -5.66 17.21 3.48
C VAL A 6 -4.54 17.65 4.42
N VAL A 7 -3.33 17.80 3.89
CA VAL A 7 -2.15 18.25 4.67
C VAL A 7 -1.44 19.40 3.94
N PRO A 8 -0.78 20.31 4.68
CA PRO A 8 0.08 21.30 4.07
C PRO A 8 1.33 20.63 3.50
N VAL A 9 1.58 20.79 2.19
CA VAL A 9 2.81 20.39 1.53
C VAL A 9 3.46 21.67 0.98
N HIS A 10 4.47 22.18 1.68
CA HIS A 10 4.98 23.54 1.49
C HIS A 10 3.85 24.56 1.69
N ASN A 11 3.60 25.41 0.68
CA ASN A 11 2.63 26.50 0.75
C ASN A 11 1.24 26.12 0.19
N VAL A 12 0.97 24.82 -0.05
CA VAL A 12 -0.29 24.36 -0.67
C VAL A 12 -0.89 23.20 0.12
N MET A 13 -2.20 23.25 0.35
CA MET A 13 -2.97 22.12 0.91
C MET A 13 -3.15 21.05 -0.16
N LYS A 14 -2.67 19.83 0.11
CA LYS A 14 -2.79 18.69 -0.82
C LYS A 14 -3.53 17.53 -0.17
N ARG A 15 -4.33 16.80 -0.97
CA ARG A 15 -4.87 15.51 -0.56
C ARG A 15 -3.78 14.46 -0.66
N VAL A 16 -3.51 13.77 0.44
CA VAL A 16 -2.52 12.69 0.51
C VAL A 16 -3.19 11.39 0.96
N PRO A 17 -2.77 10.25 0.41
CA PRO A 17 -3.25 8.92 0.81
C PRO A 17 -2.87 8.58 2.25
N VAL A 18 -3.76 7.91 2.97
CA VAL A 18 -3.50 7.41 4.33
C VAL A 18 -3.39 5.90 4.31
N LEU A 19 -2.28 5.39 4.84
CA LEU A 19 -2.12 3.97 5.11
C LEU A 19 -2.86 3.59 6.39
N THR A 20 -3.82 2.69 6.27
CA THR A 20 -4.53 2.10 7.42
C THR A 20 -3.71 0.98 8.08
N THR A 21 -4.15 0.49 9.24
CA THR A 21 -3.55 -0.65 9.94
C THR A 21 -3.42 -1.90 9.06
N VAL A 22 -4.36 -2.12 8.14
CA VAL A 22 -4.31 -3.26 7.21
C VAL A 22 -3.15 -3.10 6.23
N HIS A 23 -2.90 -1.89 5.71
CA HIS A 23 -1.77 -1.62 4.84
C HIS A 23 -0.45 -1.87 5.57
N LEU A 24 -0.31 -1.39 6.81
CA LEU A 24 0.89 -1.61 7.62
C LEU A 24 1.12 -3.09 7.93
N ARG A 25 0.05 -3.84 8.21
CA ARG A 25 0.13 -5.29 8.42
C ARG A 25 0.61 -6.02 7.16
N VAL A 26 0.01 -5.70 6.00
CA VAL A 26 0.42 -6.28 4.71
C VAL A 26 1.87 -5.94 4.39
N TYR A 27 2.28 -4.68 4.59
CA TYR A 27 3.66 -4.25 4.37
C TYR A 27 4.64 -5.07 5.22
N LYS A 28 4.37 -5.23 6.52
CA LYS A 28 5.20 -6.06 7.41
C LYS A 28 5.23 -7.54 7.01
N MET A 29 4.13 -8.09 6.52
CA MET A 29 4.09 -9.47 6.00
C MET A 29 5.00 -9.63 4.77
N LEU A 30 5.01 -8.65 3.88
CA LEU A 30 5.89 -8.62 2.71
C LEU A 30 7.36 -8.47 3.11
N GLU A 31 7.68 -7.59 4.07
CA GLU A 31 9.05 -7.44 4.60
C GLU A 31 9.56 -8.74 5.25
N ASN A 32 8.67 -9.53 5.85
CA ASN A 32 8.99 -10.85 6.40
C ASN A 32 9.12 -11.95 5.33
N GLY A 33 9.01 -11.63 4.04
CA GLY A 33 9.18 -12.56 2.93
C GLY A 33 7.94 -13.39 2.58
N ILE A 34 6.75 -13.05 3.10
CA ILE A 34 5.52 -13.73 2.69
C ILE A 34 5.18 -13.33 1.25
N GLU A 35 4.89 -14.32 0.40
CA GLU A 35 4.56 -14.07 -0.99
C GLU A 35 3.27 -13.26 -1.15
N ILE A 36 3.29 -12.34 -2.13
CA ILE A 36 2.12 -11.52 -2.50
C ILE A 36 0.89 -12.39 -2.79
N ASN A 37 1.08 -13.53 -3.47
CA ASN A 37 -0.02 -14.44 -3.83
C ASN A 37 -0.71 -15.03 -2.59
N THR A 38 0.06 -15.34 -1.55
CA THR A 38 -0.46 -15.83 -0.26
C THR A 38 -1.28 -14.75 0.45
N ILE A 39 -0.79 -13.51 0.47
CA ILE A 39 -1.49 -12.38 1.09
C ILE A 39 -2.76 -12.02 0.30
N ALA A 40 -2.67 -12.02 -1.03
CA ALA A 40 -3.75 -11.67 -1.93
C ALA A 40 -4.88 -12.72 -2.01
N ALA A 41 -4.75 -13.86 -1.34
CA ALA A 41 -5.84 -14.82 -1.19
C ALA A 41 -7.02 -14.22 -0.41
N ASP A 42 -6.76 -13.36 0.58
CA ASP A 42 -7.78 -12.60 1.30
C ASP A 42 -8.18 -11.32 0.53
N ARG A 43 -9.50 -11.07 0.42
CA ARG A 43 -10.03 -9.95 -0.37
C ARG A 43 -9.63 -8.59 0.20
N GLN A 44 -9.59 -8.45 1.52
CA GLN A 44 -9.24 -7.20 2.18
C GLN A 44 -7.74 -6.92 2.06
N MET A 45 -6.91 -7.95 2.27
CA MET A 45 -5.46 -7.85 2.10
C MET A 45 -5.06 -7.61 0.65
N ARG A 46 -5.73 -8.23 -0.33
CA ARG A 46 -5.51 -7.96 -1.77
C ARG A 46 -5.69 -6.49 -2.11
N ARG A 47 -6.72 -5.83 -1.53
CA ARG A 47 -6.93 -4.38 -1.75
C ARG A 47 -5.74 -3.59 -1.20
N ALA A 48 -5.30 -3.89 0.02
CA ALA A 48 -4.16 -3.23 0.62
C ALA A 48 -2.85 -3.45 -0.16
N VAL A 49 -2.60 -4.65 -0.70
CA VAL A 49 -1.48 -4.92 -1.60
C VAL A 49 -1.55 -4.02 -2.84
N ASN A 50 -2.70 -3.99 -3.53
CA ASN A 50 -2.87 -3.17 -4.73
C ASN A 50 -2.70 -1.67 -4.45
N ASP A 51 -3.22 -1.21 -3.31
CA ASP A 51 -3.10 0.17 -2.85
C ASP A 51 -1.63 0.52 -2.58
N LEU A 52 -0.87 -0.35 -1.90
CA LEU A 52 0.57 -0.17 -1.69
C LEU A 52 1.38 -0.17 -3.01
N CYS A 53 1.03 -1.03 -3.97
CA CYS A 53 1.64 -1.04 -5.30
C CYS A 53 1.38 0.26 -6.05
N ARG A 54 0.13 0.76 -6.06
CA ARG A 54 -0.24 2.02 -6.72
C ARG A 54 0.47 3.23 -6.12
N LEU A 55 0.75 3.19 -4.82
CA LEU A 55 1.49 4.22 -4.12
C LEU A 55 3.02 4.10 -4.30
N GLY A 56 3.51 3.03 -4.94
CA GLY A 56 4.94 2.79 -5.16
C GLY A 56 5.69 2.26 -3.94
N TRP A 57 4.99 1.81 -2.89
CA TRP A 57 5.61 1.27 -1.67
C TRP A 57 6.02 -0.20 -1.82
N VAL A 58 5.36 -0.93 -2.71
CA VAL A 58 5.64 -2.33 -3.01
C VAL A 58 5.77 -2.47 -4.52
N LYS A 59 6.82 -3.15 -4.99
CA LYS A 59 6.96 -3.50 -6.41
C LYS A 59 6.27 -4.82 -6.68
N ALA A 60 5.51 -4.91 -7.77
CA ALA A 60 4.99 -6.19 -8.24
C ALA A 60 6.17 -7.08 -8.67
N SER A 61 6.19 -8.34 -8.24
CA SER A 61 7.19 -9.32 -8.69
C SER A 61 7.12 -9.45 -10.21
N GLY A 62 8.06 -8.82 -10.92
CA GLY A 62 8.05 -8.71 -12.37
C GLY A 62 8.53 -7.36 -12.89
N ASP A 63 8.50 -6.32 -12.06
CA ASP A 63 9.09 -5.02 -12.37
C ASP A 63 10.63 -5.09 -12.18
N ARG A 64 11.27 -5.83 -13.10
CA ARG A 64 12.72 -5.87 -13.24
C ARG A 64 13.13 -4.56 -13.91
N ASN A 65 13.92 -3.76 -13.20
CA ASN A 65 14.74 -2.70 -13.79
C ASN A 65 15.54 -3.23 -14.98
#